data_AF-A0A966PAN1-F1
#
_entry.id   AF-A0A966PAN1-F1
#
_cell.length_a   1.000
_cell.length_b   1.000
_cell.length_c   1.000
_cell.angle_alpha   90.00
_cell.angle_beta   90.00
_cell.angle_gamma   90.00
#
_symmetry.space_group_name_H-M   'P 1'
#
loop_
_entity.id
_entity.type
_entity.pdbx_description
1 polymer ?
#
loop_
_entity_poly.entity_id
_entity_poly.type
_entity_poly.pdbx_seq_one_letter_code
_entity_poly.pdbx_strand_id
1 'polypeptide(L)'
;MYSLATNDKRLENVRENIQPHQRIGAVVQRLCFTFEIYEGKEAEYKKRHDEIWPELVTAIKDAGFKNYSLFRRGTQIVGYCEIVPDMATAFAKLGQHEANARWSKWFEDVIVNLTDNAGNLMVMQEVWHLD
;
A
#
# COMPACT_ATOMS: atom_id res chain seq x y z
N MET A 1 -3.77 16.63 10.13
CA MET A 1 -2.40 17.17 9.96
C MET A 1 -1.51 16.07 9.40
N TYR A 2 -1.65 15.74 8.11
CA TYR A 2 -0.76 14.78 7.45
C TYR A 2 0.02 15.51 6.36
N SER A 3 0.99 16.30 6.83
CA SER A 3 2.07 16.83 6.01
C SER A 3 3.18 15.79 6.01
N LEU A 4 3.37 15.09 4.90
CA LEU A 4 4.52 14.20 4.71
C LEU A 4 5.68 15.03 4.15
N ALA A 5 6.38 15.70 5.05
CA ALA A 5 7.76 16.09 4.82
C ALA A 5 8.50 15.88 6.13
N THR A 6 9.47 14.96 6.06
CA THR A 6 10.48 14.59 7.06
C THR A 6 9.96 13.82 8.29
N ASN A 7 10.38 12.55 8.39
CA ASN A 7 10.22 11.63 9.53
C ASN A 7 8.91 10.80 9.63
N ASP A 8 8.57 10.07 8.56
CA ASP A 8 7.48 9.08 8.63
C ASP A 8 7.98 7.73 9.18
N LYS A 9 7.69 7.46 10.46
CA LYS A 9 7.97 6.18 11.15
C LYS A 9 7.37 4.95 10.46
N ARG A 10 6.38 5.13 9.57
CA ARG A 10 5.82 4.06 8.72
C ARG A 10 6.88 3.36 7.87
N LEU A 11 7.90 4.10 7.41
CA LEU A 11 8.95 3.57 6.53
C LEU A 11 10.08 2.88 7.31
N GLU A 12 10.28 3.27 8.57
CA GLU A 12 11.31 2.69 9.44
C GLU A 12 10.89 1.30 9.92
N ASN A 13 9.64 1.12 10.34
CA ASN A 13 9.17 -0.15 10.93
C ASN A 13 8.89 -1.26 9.91
N VAL A 14 8.75 -0.95 8.61
CA VAL A 14 8.67 -1.97 7.55
C VAL A 14 10.00 -2.73 7.41
N ARG A 15 11.13 -2.11 7.78
CA ARG A 15 12.46 -2.72 7.66
C ARG A 15 12.71 -3.83 8.68
N GLU A 16 12.05 -3.79 9.84
CA GLU A 16 12.41 -4.66 10.99
C GLU A 16 11.67 -6.01 11.02
N ASN A 17 10.58 -6.19 10.28
CA ASN A 17 9.68 -7.36 10.42
C ASN A 17 9.74 -8.40 9.28
N ILE A 18 10.75 -8.36 8.41
CA ILE A 18 10.80 -9.23 7.21
C ILE A 18 11.88 -10.31 7.36
N GLN A 19 11.46 -11.55 7.62
CA GLN A 19 12.33 -12.73 7.59
C GLN A 19 12.54 -13.17 6.12
N PRO A 20 13.79 -13.34 5.64
CA PRO A 20 14.06 -13.60 4.23
C PRO A 20 13.98 -15.10 3.88
N HIS A 21 13.00 -15.50 3.07
CA HIS A 21 13.07 -16.74 2.28
C HIS A 21 13.60 -16.40 0.86
N GLN A 22 14.92 -16.30 0.73
CA GLN A 22 15.59 -15.87 -0.51
C GLN A 22 15.73 -17.01 -1.55
N ARG A 23 15.22 -16.78 -2.76
CA ARG A 23 15.65 -17.44 -4.00
C ARG A 23 16.38 -16.44 -4.89
N ILE A 24 17.43 -16.89 -5.58
CA ILE A 24 18.32 -16.07 -6.42
C ILE A 24 17.66 -15.80 -7.77
N GLY A 25 17.36 -14.52 -8.00
CA GLY A 25 16.66 -13.87 -9.11
C GLY A 25 16.32 -12.44 -8.64
N ALA A 26 15.92 -11.50 -9.50
CA ALA A 26 15.49 -10.17 -9.02
C ALA A 26 14.44 -10.39 -7.91
N VAL A 27 14.78 -10.02 -6.67
CA VAL A 27 13.97 -10.39 -5.50
C VAL A 27 12.68 -9.57 -5.55
N VAL A 28 11.63 -10.16 -6.11
CA VAL A 28 10.29 -9.58 -6.05
C VAL A 28 9.80 -9.74 -4.62
N GLN A 29 9.55 -8.63 -3.93
CA GLN A 29 8.94 -8.65 -2.61
C GLN A 29 7.42 -8.64 -2.76
N ARG A 30 6.75 -9.68 -2.26
CA ARG A 30 5.30 -9.74 -2.20
C ARG A 30 4.83 -9.09 -0.91
N LEU A 31 3.91 -8.14 -1.04
CA LEU A 31 3.29 -7.45 0.07
C LEU A 31 1.80 -7.77 0.06
N CYS A 32 1.32 -8.38 1.14
CA CYS A 32 -0.09 -8.53 1.43
C CYS A 32 -0.41 -7.69 2.67
N PHE A 33 -1.48 -6.89 2.62
CA PHE A 33 -1.87 -6.02 3.72
C PHE A 33 -3.39 -5.87 3.79
N THR A 34 -3.89 -5.46 4.95
CA THR A 34 -5.33 -5.28 5.17
C THR A 34 -5.62 -3.92 5.79
N PHE A 35 -6.83 -3.40 5.58
CA PHE A 35 -7.35 -2.22 6.28
C PHE A 35 -8.88 -2.17 6.23
N GLU A 36 -9.51 -1.28 6.99
CA GLU A 36 -10.96 -1.12 7.03
C GLU A 36 -11.40 0.21 6.39
N ILE A 37 -12.52 0.17 5.67
CA ILE A 37 -13.25 1.35 5.21
C ILE A 37 -14.48 1.60 6.09
N TYR A 38 -15.03 2.81 6.06
CA TYR A 38 -16.26 3.10 6.80
C TYR A 38 -17.45 2.30 6.22
N GLU A 39 -18.35 1.87 7.09
CA GLU A 39 -19.61 1.25 6.69
C GLU A 39 -20.41 2.18 5.75
N GLY A 40 -20.97 1.63 4.67
CA GLY A 40 -21.69 2.39 3.66
C GLY A 40 -20.80 3.08 2.62
N LYS A 41 -19.46 3.00 2.73
CA LYS A 41 -18.52 3.55 1.74
C LYS A 41 -18.08 2.54 0.67
N GLU A 42 -18.64 1.34 0.63
CA GLU A 42 -18.22 0.26 -0.27
C GLU A 42 -18.33 0.66 -1.75
N ALA A 43 -19.44 1.28 -2.13
CA ALA A 43 -19.69 1.72 -3.50
C ALA A 43 -18.76 2.88 -3.88
N GLU A 44 -18.56 3.83 -2.96
CA GLU A 44 -17.66 4.97 -3.16
C GLU A 44 -16.20 4.49 -3.28
N TYR A 45 -15.77 3.58 -2.41
CA TYR A 45 -14.45 2.98 -2.46
C TYR A 45 -14.16 2.36 -3.84
N LYS A 46 -15.11 1.57 -4.36
CA LYS A 46 -14.98 0.96 -5.68
C LYS A 46 -14.96 2.03 -6.78
N LYS A 47 -15.89 2.97 -6.75
CA LYS A 47 -15.98 4.04 -7.76
C LYS A 47 -14.68 4.83 -7.86
N ARG A 48 -14.10 5.23 -6.72
CA ARG A 48 -12.83 5.95 -6.72
C ARG A 48 -11.73 5.12 -7.39
N HIS A 49 -11.62 3.84 -7.08
CA HIS A 49 -10.63 2.97 -7.73
C HIS A 49 -10.90 2.71 -9.22
N ASP A 50 -12.17 2.64 -9.64
CA ASP A 50 -12.53 2.58 -11.07
C ASP A 50 -12.10 3.86 -11.82
N GLU A 51 -12.11 5.00 -11.12
CA GLU A 51 -11.76 6.33 -11.62
C GLU A 51 -10.34 6.78 -11.18
N ILE A 52 -9.45 5.82 -10.87
CA ILE A 52 -8.11 6.12 -10.39
C ILE A 52 -7.34 7.00 -11.37
N TRP A 53 -6.68 8.04 -10.86
CA TRP A 53 -6.06 9.05 -11.70
C TRP A 53 -4.86 8.48 -12.49
N PRO A 54 -4.76 8.72 -13.80
CA PRO A 54 -3.67 8.18 -14.63
C PRO A 54 -2.27 8.54 -14.13
N GLU A 55 -2.09 9.75 -13.59
CA GLU A 55 -0.81 10.17 -13.02
C GLU A 55 -0.44 9.40 -11.74
N LEU A 56 -1.43 8.98 -10.95
CA LEU A 56 -1.19 8.16 -9.76
C LEU A 56 -0.81 6.74 -10.17
N VAL A 57 -1.51 6.17 -11.15
CA VAL A 57 -1.15 4.84 -11.70
C VAL A 57 0.28 4.85 -12.23
N THR A 58 0.67 5.93 -12.92
CA THR A 58 2.05 6.11 -13.41
C THR A 58 3.03 6.17 -12.24
N ALA A 59 2.75 6.99 -11.22
CA ALA A 59 3.60 7.09 -10.04
C ALA A 59 3.77 5.74 -9.30
N ILE A 60 2.70 4.96 -9.16
CA ILE A 60 2.71 3.63 -8.54
C ILE A 60 3.61 2.68 -9.34
N LYS A 61 3.47 2.65 -10.67
CA LYS A 61 4.30 1.83 -11.55
C LYS A 61 5.77 2.25 -11.50
N ASP A 62 6.05 3.54 -11.56
CA ASP A 62 7.41 4.08 -11.52
C ASP A 62 8.09 3.85 -10.17
N ALA A 63 7.31 3.81 -9.09
CA ALA A 63 7.78 3.44 -7.76
C ALA A 63 8.16 1.95 -7.66
N GLY A 64 7.72 1.11 -8.59
CA GLY A 64 8.11 -0.30 -8.65
C GLY A 64 7.04 -1.28 -8.17
N PHE A 65 5.82 -0.81 -7.94
CA PHE A 65 4.67 -1.67 -7.63
C PHE A 65 4.17 -2.36 -8.91
N LYS A 66 3.92 -3.66 -8.81
CA LYS A 66 3.48 -4.57 -9.88
C LYS A 66 2.38 -5.48 -9.34
N ASN A 67 1.62 -6.10 -10.24
CA ASN A 67 0.54 -7.04 -9.93
C ASN A 67 -0.35 -6.58 -8.76
N TYR A 68 -0.63 -5.27 -8.70
CA TYR A 68 -1.31 -4.66 -7.57
C TYR A 68 -2.82 -4.85 -7.70
N SER A 69 -3.39 -5.64 -6.80
CA SER A 69 -4.82 -5.90 -6.68
C SER A 69 -5.34 -5.53 -5.29
N LEU A 70 -6.60 -5.09 -5.24
CA LEU A 70 -7.34 -4.84 -4.01
C LEU A 70 -8.60 -5.70 -4.02
N PHE A 71 -8.80 -6.45 -2.94
CA PHE A 71 -9.94 -7.33 -2.70
C PHE A 71 -10.74 -6.79 -1.52
N ARG A 72 -12.05 -7.07 -1.48
CA ARG A 72 -12.91 -6.62 -0.38
C ARG A 72 -13.82 -7.73 0.11
N ARG A 73 -14.04 -7.79 1.42
CA ARG A 73 -15.09 -8.58 2.10
C ARG A 73 -15.77 -7.70 3.15
N GLY A 74 -16.99 -7.23 2.87
CA GLY A 74 -17.62 -6.23 3.73
C GLY A 74 -16.83 -4.91 3.71
N THR A 75 -16.52 -4.35 4.87
CA THR A 75 -15.66 -3.16 5.02
C THR A 75 -14.16 -3.47 4.98
N GLN A 76 -13.80 -4.75 5.05
CA GLN A 76 -12.40 -5.17 5.06
C GLN A 76 -11.84 -5.16 3.64
N ILE A 77 -10.72 -4.46 3.46
CA ILE A 77 -9.93 -4.45 2.23
C ILE A 77 -8.66 -5.27 2.44
N VAL A 78 -8.30 -6.10 1.46
CA VAL A 78 -7.02 -6.79 1.36
C VAL A 78 -6.31 -6.34 0.10
N GLY A 79 -5.12 -5.77 0.24
CA GLY A 79 -4.25 -5.41 -0.88
C GLY A 79 -3.13 -6.42 -1.06
N TYR A 80 -2.85 -6.76 -2.32
CA TYR A 80 -1.68 -7.55 -2.71
C TYR A 80 -0.91 -6.81 -3.79
N CYS A 81 0.41 -6.73 -3.66
CA CYS A 81 1.29 -6.25 -4.73
C CYS A 81 2.66 -6.91 -4.69
N GLU A 82 3.33 -6.89 -5.84
CA GLU A 82 4.72 -7.27 -6.02
C GLU A 82 5.56 -6.00 -6.15
N ILE A 83 6.72 -5.96 -5.49
CA ILE A 83 7.53 -4.75 -5.40
C ILE A 83 8.96 -5.05 -5.82
N VAL A 84 9.50 -4.19 -6.69
CA VAL A 84 10.86 -4.24 -7.22
C VAL A 84 11.46 -2.83 -7.22
N PRO A 85 12.70 -2.61 -6.75
CA PRO A 85 13.64 -3.60 -6.23
C PRO A 85 13.35 -4.03 -4.78
N ASP A 86 12.74 -3.15 -3.98
CA ASP A 86 12.40 -3.41 -2.58
C ASP A 86 11.33 -2.42 -2.09
N MET A 87 10.66 -2.79 -1.00
CA MET A 87 9.62 -2.01 -0.34
C MET A 87 10.11 -0.62 0.10
N ALA A 88 11.29 -0.53 0.73
CA ALA A 88 11.76 0.73 1.27
C ALA A 88 11.95 1.77 0.16
N THR A 89 12.57 1.37 -0.95
CA THR A 89 12.74 2.19 -2.15
C THR A 89 11.40 2.59 -2.77
N ALA A 90 10.49 1.63 -2.95
CA ALA A 90 9.20 1.88 -3.60
C ALA A 90 8.30 2.82 -2.79
N PHE A 91 8.16 2.57 -1.49
CA PHE A 91 7.37 3.43 -0.61
C PHE A 91 7.98 4.83 -0.44
N ALA A 92 9.31 4.94 -0.35
CA ALA A 92 9.98 6.24 -0.31
C ALA A 92 9.72 7.05 -1.59
N LYS A 93 9.78 6.41 -2.77
CA LYS A 93 9.52 7.07 -4.05
C LYS A 93 8.05 7.49 -4.21
N LEU A 94 7.11 6.60 -3.92
CA LEU A 94 5.68 6.90 -4.01
C LEU A 94 5.25 7.96 -2.99
N GLY A 95 5.79 7.90 -1.78
CA GLY A 95 5.49 8.85 -0.70
C GLY A 95 5.89 10.30 -1.02
N GLN A 96 6.87 10.52 -1.89
CA GLN A 96 7.29 11.84 -2.34
C GLN A 96 6.47 12.39 -3.52
N HIS A 97 5.63 11.56 -4.14
CA HIS A 97 4.90 11.96 -5.33
C HIS A 97 3.62 12.76 -4.99
N GLU A 98 3.47 13.94 -5.59
CA GLU A 98 2.33 14.83 -5.30
C GLU A 98 0.97 14.19 -5.60
N ALA A 99 0.86 13.40 -6.69
CA ALA A 99 -0.38 12.70 -6.99
C ALA A 99 -0.80 11.73 -5.88
N ASN A 100 0.17 11.09 -5.21
CA ASN A 100 -0.11 10.21 -4.07
C ASN A 100 -0.63 11.02 -2.88
N ALA A 101 0.00 12.15 -2.57
CA ALA A 101 -0.47 13.03 -1.49
C ALA A 101 -1.90 13.56 -1.74
N ARG A 102 -2.19 14.02 -2.97
CA ARG A 102 -3.53 14.49 -3.36
C ARG A 102 -4.56 13.37 -3.28
N TRP A 103 -4.21 12.19 -3.75
CA TRP A 103 -5.07 11.01 -3.69
C TRP A 103 -5.37 10.61 -2.25
N SER A 104 -4.35 10.46 -1.40
CA SER A 104 -4.54 10.09 0.00
C SER A 104 -5.45 11.07 0.74
N LYS A 105 -5.28 12.37 0.49
CA LYS A 105 -6.15 13.40 1.07
C LYS A 105 -7.58 13.29 0.56
N TRP A 106 -7.77 13.07 -0.74
CA TRP A 106 -9.12 12.87 -1.29
C TRP A 106 -9.77 11.60 -0.72
N PHE A 107 -8.99 10.56 -0.45
CA PHE A 107 -9.46 9.25 0.01
C PHE A 107 -9.73 9.17 1.53
N GLU A 108 -9.37 10.19 2.30
CA GLU A 108 -9.37 10.13 3.77
C GLU A 108 -10.75 9.91 4.40
N ASP A 109 -11.84 10.34 3.74
CA ASP A 109 -13.20 10.20 4.24
C ASP A 109 -13.82 8.79 4.01
N VAL A 110 -13.06 7.90 3.37
CA VAL A 110 -13.49 6.53 3.05
C VAL A 110 -12.81 5.50 3.96
N ILE A 111 -11.58 5.76 4.40
CA ILE A 111 -10.77 4.79 5.13
C ILE A 111 -10.82 5.07 6.64
N VAL A 112 -11.10 4.03 7.44
CA VAL A 112 -11.08 4.12 8.91
C VAL A 112 -9.64 4.20 9.41
N ASN A 113 -8.80 3.25 8.98
CA ASN A 113 -7.40 3.17 9.37
C ASN A 113 -6.61 2.33 8.36
N LEU A 114 -5.52 2.88 7.80
CA LEU A 114 -4.55 2.09 7.02
C LEU A 114 -3.47 1.43 7.90
N THR A 115 -3.32 1.89 9.13
CA THR A 115 -2.23 1.50 10.03
C THR A 115 -2.75 1.03 11.38
N ASP A 116 -1.94 0.22 12.06
CA ASP A 116 -2.12 -0.10 13.47
C ASP A 116 -1.89 1.15 14.37
N ASN A 117 -2.04 0.96 15.69
CA ASN A 117 -1.86 2.02 16.68
C ASN A 117 -0.42 2.57 16.76
N ALA A 118 0.57 1.84 16.25
CA ALA A 118 1.96 2.27 16.16
C ALA A 118 2.28 2.96 14.82
N GLY A 119 1.29 3.07 13.93
CA GLY A 119 1.45 3.67 12.62
C GLY A 119 2.06 2.70 11.60
N ASN A 120 2.05 1.39 11.85
CA ASN A 120 2.54 0.41 10.88
C ASN A 120 1.43 -0.04 9.95
N LEU A 121 1.76 -0.29 8.68
CA LEU A 121 0.85 -0.99 7.79
C LEU A 121 0.49 -2.36 8.39
N MET A 122 -0.79 -2.73 8.36
CA MET A 122 -1.25 -4.03 8.84
C MET A 122 -0.93 -5.12 7.81
N VAL A 123 0.35 -5.52 7.78
CA VAL A 123 0.91 -6.51 6.85
C VAL A 123 0.48 -7.93 7.26
N MET A 124 0.11 -8.73 6.27
CA MET A 124 -0.17 -10.16 6.43
C MET A 124 1.08 -10.96 6.05
N GLN A 125 1.45 -11.93 6.89
CA GLN A 125 2.59 -12.80 6.63
C GLN A 125 2.28 -13.77 5.48
N GLU A 126 3.15 -13.82 4.47
CA GLU A 126 3.13 -14.89 3.48
C GLU A 126 3.54 -16.20 4.16
N VAL A 127 2.66 -17.20 4.10
CA VAL A 127 2.90 -18.53 4.67
C VAL A 127 3.23 -19.59 3.62
N TRP A 128 2.83 -19.36 2.38
CA TRP A 128 3.02 -20.26 1.25
C TRP A 128 2.79 -19.52 -0.08
N HIS A 129 3.51 -19.93 -1.13
CA HIS A 129 3.38 -19.39 -2.48
C HIS A 129 3.70 -20.49 -3.52
N LEU A 130 3.01 -20.42 -4.66
CA LEU A 130 3.28 -21.22 -5.87
C LEU A 130 3.25 -20.27 -7.07
N ASP A 131 4.25 -20.41 -7.94
CA ASP A 131 4.39 -19.64 -9.19
C ASP A 131 3.41 -20.12 -10.28
#